data_AF-A0A966VWI6-F1
#
_entry.id   AF-A0A966VWI6-F1
#
_cell.length_a   1.000
_cell.length_b   1.000
_cell.length_c   1.000
_cell.angle_alpha   90.00
_cell.angle_beta   90.00
_cell.angle_gamma   90.00
#
_symmetry.space_group_name_H-M   'P 1'
#
loop_
_entity.id
_entity.type
_entity.pdbx_description
1 polymer ?
#
loop_
_entity_poly.entity_id
_entity_poly.type
_entity_poly.pdbx_seq_one_letter_code
_entity_poly.pdbx_strand_id
1 'polypeptide(L)'
;IPFDRDQTGGFALSLEAAHSRARVARVSGDLAGRAIMTSLVAAVRRAAHVKIIEGMRAIALLHREERVEGAMVRSPAGEGVISAGHTVLASGGSGGLFAVTTNPIEARGSALAQAFCAGAALADVEFLQFHPTALATGSDPAPLITEALRGAGARLVNDQGIAFMSRYHAAADLAPRDIVARAIHVETTSHGGAWLDCRDAVGARFPEAFPTVFGACMAAGIDPRSMPIPVAVAAHYHMGGVVTDLEGQSTLEGLSACGECASTGAHGANRLASNSLLESVVFAARIAERLRNSLLPPMLSRQPDVARESTLLAPPRVATATLQQLRLAMSADCGVVRDASGLQRLLDWLDSQSGGRSVPSALLAARLIVVAALARTESRGSHFRADYRTTATIPSRSVLRRNDRGDVLIEHRPVGTDATPTQVETV
;
A
#
# COMPACT_ATOMS: atom_id res chain seq x y z
N ILE A 1 12.24 -16.05 -15.37
CA ILE A 1 12.28 -14.58 -15.37
C ILE A 1 13.68 -14.17 -15.84
N PRO A 2 13.82 -13.29 -16.85
CA PRO A 2 15.10 -12.94 -17.46
C PRO A 2 15.88 -11.91 -16.63
N PHE A 3 16.35 -12.28 -15.44
CA PHE A 3 17.22 -11.42 -14.63
C PHE A 3 18.58 -11.20 -15.30
N ASP A 4 19.08 -9.97 -15.19
CA ASP A 4 20.39 -9.57 -15.71
C ASP A 4 21.50 -10.40 -15.04
N ARG A 5 22.55 -10.72 -15.80
CA ARG A 5 23.69 -11.51 -15.35
C ARG A 5 24.98 -10.70 -15.35
N ASP A 6 25.85 -10.96 -14.38
CA ASP A 6 27.21 -10.41 -14.38
C ASP A 6 28.17 -11.25 -15.24
N GLN A 7 29.43 -10.84 -15.31
CA GLN A 7 30.48 -11.51 -16.10
C GLN A 7 30.78 -12.94 -15.63
N THR A 8 30.37 -13.30 -14.42
CA THR A 8 30.54 -14.65 -13.84
C THR A 8 29.31 -15.54 -14.04
N GLY A 9 28.23 -15.01 -14.63
CA GLY A 9 26.94 -15.70 -14.77
C GLY A 9 26.04 -15.58 -13.53
N GLY A 10 26.50 -14.90 -12.48
CA GLY A 10 25.72 -14.54 -11.29
C GLY A 10 24.64 -13.50 -11.61
N PHE A 11 23.76 -13.18 -10.66
CA PHE A 11 22.81 -12.08 -10.84
C PHE A 11 23.54 -10.73 -10.82
N ALA A 12 23.22 -9.83 -11.75
CA ALA A 12 23.69 -8.46 -11.68
C ALA A 12 22.90 -7.69 -10.62
N LEU A 13 23.52 -7.47 -9.45
CA LEU A 13 22.89 -6.85 -8.29
C LEU A 13 23.11 -5.33 -8.24
N SER A 14 22.09 -4.57 -7.83
CA SER A 14 22.18 -3.14 -7.52
C SER A 14 22.14 -2.85 -6.03
N LEU A 15 22.74 -1.71 -5.68
CA LEU A 15 22.52 -1.03 -4.41
C LEU A 15 21.34 -0.08 -4.57
N GLU A 16 20.35 -0.18 -3.69
CA GLU A 16 19.25 0.78 -3.58
C GLU A 16 19.31 1.50 -2.23
N ALA A 17 18.57 2.60 -2.08
CA ALA A 17 18.62 3.41 -0.88
C ALA A 17 18.34 2.60 0.40
N ALA A 18 19.04 2.97 1.48
CA ALA A 18 18.99 2.33 2.80
C ALA A 18 19.44 0.85 2.84
N HIS A 19 19.99 0.31 1.75
CA HIS A 19 20.74 -0.96 1.78
C HIS A 19 22.24 -0.69 1.99
N SER A 20 22.91 -1.53 2.77
CA SER A 20 24.37 -1.46 2.98
C SER A 20 25.17 -2.33 2.00
N ARG A 21 24.50 -3.16 1.19
CA ARG A 21 25.11 -4.08 0.22
C ARG A 21 24.24 -4.17 -1.03
N ALA A 22 24.88 -4.36 -2.19
CA ALA A 22 24.17 -4.62 -3.44
C ALA A 22 23.52 -6.01 -3.38
N ARG A 23 22.19 -6.05 -3.39
CA ARG A 23 21.41 -7.28 -3.24
C ARG A 23 20.08 -7.31 -4.00
N VAL A 24 19.84 -6.29 -4.81
CA VAL A 24 18.60 -6.18 -5.60
C VAL A 24 18.88 -6.66 -7.02
N ALA A 25 18.19 -7.72 -7.46
CA ALA A 25 18.32 -8.24 -8.81
C ALA A 25 17.54 -7.37 -9.82
N ARG A 26 18.14 -7.08 -10.97
CA ARG A 26 17.56 -6.22 -12.01
C ARG A 26 17.16 -6.99 -13.28
N VAL A 27 16.31 -6.36 -14.08
CA VAL A 27 16.02 -6.76 -15.46
C VAL A 27 16.10 -5.51 -16.32
N SER A 28 17.10 -5.42 -17.18
CA SER A 28 17.27 -4.37 -18.20
C SER A 28 16.96 -2.96 -17.65
N GLY A 29 17.61 -2.59 -16.55
CA GLY A 29 17.33 -1.33 -15.83
C GLY A 29 16.17 -1.46 -14.85
N ASP A 30 15.03 -0.81 -15.15
CA ASP A 30 13.87 -0.67 -14.26
C ASP A 30 12.68 -1.59 -14.60
N LEU A 31 12.91 -2.67 -15.35
CA LEU A 31 11.84 -3.53 -15.89
C LEU A 31 11.54 -4.81 -15.08
N ALA A 32 12.12 -4.96 -13.88
CA ALA A 32 12.00 -6.17 -13.06
C ALA A 32 10.53 -6.54 -12.76
N GLY A 33 9.72 -5.57 -12.32
CA GLY A 33 8.30 -5.80 -12.02
C GLY A 33 7.53 -6.33 -13.23
N ARG A 34 7.71 -5.71 -14.40
CA ARG A 34 7.06 -6.15 -15.66
C ARG A 34 7.48 -7.56 -16.04
N ALA A 35 8.77 -7.89 -15.94
CA ALA A 35 9.29 -9.20 -16.30
C ALA A 35 8.79 -10.31 -15.36
N ILE A 36 8.71 -10.04 -14.06
CA ILE A 36 8.13 -10.95 -13.07
C ILE A 36 6.64 -11.20 -13.38
N MET A 37 5.85 -10.13 -13.52
CA MET A 37 4.41 -10.24 -13.79
C MET A 37 4.12 -10.97 -15.11
N THR A 38 4.83 -10.63 -16.18
CA THR A 38 4.68 -11.31 -17.48
C THR A 38 4.96 -12.80 -17.37
N SER A 39 6.01 -13.19 -16.63
CA SER A 39 6.37 -14.59 -16.42
C SER A 39 5.31 -15.34 -15.61
N LEU A 40 4.80 -14.74 -14.53
CA LEU A 40 3.78 -15.35 -13.67
C LEU A 40 2.44 -15.50 -14.39
N VAL A 41 1.97 -14.47 -15.10
CA VAL A 41 0.72 -14.53 -15.90
C VAL A 41 0.80 -15.64 -16.94
N ALA A 42 1.93 -15.75 -17.64
CA ALA A 42 2.12 -16.81 -18.63
C ALA A 42 2.12 -18.22 -17.98
N ALA A 43 2.69 -18.37 -16.79
CA ALA A 43 2.66 -19.63 -16.05
C ALA A 43 1.24 -20.01 -15.60
N VAL A 44 0.49 -19.07 -15.02
CA VAL A 44 -0.88 -19.29 -14.57
C VAL A 44 -1.81 -19.64 -15.74
N ARG A 45 -1.68 -18.97 -16.89
CA ARG A 45 -2.49 -19.28 -18.08
C ARG A 45 -2.22 -20.67 -18.67
N ARG A 46 -1.03 -21.25 -18.45
CA ARG A 46 -0.70 -22.63 -18.86
C ARG A 46 -1.12 -23.69 -17.84
N ALA A 47 -1.46 -23.28 -16.61
CA ALA A 47 -1.82 -24.20 -15.55
C ALA A 47 -3.29 -24.63 -15.70
N ALA A 48 -3.52 -25.83 -16.26
CA ALA A 48 -4.88 -26.34 -16.53
C ALA A 48 -5.77 -26.50 -15.29
N HIS A 49 -5.17 -26.56 -14.09
CA HIS A 49 -5.88 -26.64 -12.81
C HIS A 49 -6.30 -25.27 -12.26
N VAL A 50 -5.89 -24.16 -12.88
CA VAL A 50 -6.25 -22.81 -12.43
C VAL A 50 -7.37 -22.25 -13.32
N LYS A 51 -8.48 -21.86 -12.69
CA LYS A 51 -9.57 -21.12 -13.34
C LYS A 51 -9.38 -19.62 -13.12
N ILE A 52 -9.14 -18.88 -14.21
CA ILE A 52 -9.09 -17.41 -14.18
C ILE A 52 -10.49 -16.87 -14.47
N ILE A 53 -10.98 -15.95 -13.64
CA ILE A 53 -12.26 -15.27 -13.83
C ILE A 53 -12.00 -13.76 -13.85
N GLU A 54 -12.12 -13.14 -15.02
CA GLU A 54 -11.93 -11.71 -15.22
C GLU A 54 -13.28 -10.97 -15.18
N GLY A 55 -13.26 -9.65 -14.96
CA GLY A 55 -14.47 -8.82 -14.94
C GLY A 55 -15.36 -9.03 -13.69
N MET A 56 -14.82 -9.65 -12.65
CA MET A 56 -15.54 -9.98 -11.42
C MET A 56 -14.82 -9.39 -10.21
N ARG A 57 -15.55 -8.65 -9.38
CA ARG A 57 -15.02 -7.98 -8.19
C ARG A 57 -15.48 -8.69 -6.93
N ALA A 58 -14.56 -9.15 -6.08
CA ALA A 58 -14.89 -9.52 -4.71
C ALA A 58 -15.31 -8.27 -3.93
N ILE A 59 -16.49 -8.30 -3.32
CA ILE A 59 -17.10 -7.15 -2.62
C ILE A 59 -17.28 -7.38 -1.12
N ALA A 60 -17.39 -8.63 -0.68
CA ALA A 60 -17.44 -9.02 0.74
C ALA A 60 -16.89 -10.44 0.91
N LEU A 61 -16.41 -10.76 2.11
CA LEU A 61 -16.11 -12.15 2.48
C LEU A 61 -17.39 -12.83 2.99
N LEU A 62 -17.56 -14.10 2.63
CA LEU A 62 -18.58 -14.95 3.24
C LEU A 62 -17.97 -15.51 4.51
N HIS A 63 -18.61 -15.30 5.66
CA HIS A 63 -18.08 -15.78 6.94
C HIS A 63 -19.21 -16.25 7.87
N ARG A 64 -18.88 -17.22 8.73
CA ARG A 64 -19.69 -17.69 9.85
C ARG A 64 -18.77 -17.79 11.06
N GLU A 65 -19.16 -17.15 12.15
CA GLU A 65 -18.32 -17.06 13.35
C GLU A 65 -16.90 -16.56 12.99
N GLU A 66 -15.85 -17.27 13.38
CA GLU A 66 -14.45 -16.92 13.10
C GLU A 66 -13.89 -17.57 11.81
N ARG A 67 -14.76 -18.06 10.92
CA ARG A 67 -14.35 -18.75 9.68
C ARG A 67 -14.86 -18.06 8.42
N VAL A 68 -13.97 -17.91 7.44
CA VAL A 68 -14.27 -17.46 6.08
C VAL A 68 -14.51 -18.66 5.16
N GLU A 69 -15.58 -18.59 4.38
CA GLU A 69 -16.08 -19.68 3.52
C GLU A 69 -16.14 -19.30 2.03
N GLY A 70 -15.61 -18.13 1.67
CA GLY A 70 -15.58 -17.65 0.29
C GLY A 70 -15.75 -16.14 0.18
N ALA A 71 -16.27 -15.69 -0.96
CA ALA A 71 -16.51 -14.28 -1.23
C ALA A 71 -17.84 -14.04 -1.97
N MET A 72 -18.50 -12.95 -1.62
CA MET A 72 -19.52 -12.34 -2.45
C MET A 72 -18.83 -11.57 -3.58
N VAL A 73 -19.30 -11.79 -4.80
CA VAL A 73 -18.72 -11.23 -6.02
C VAL A 73 -19.74 -10.42 -6.79
N ARG A 74 -19.26 -9.43 -7.55
CA ARG A 74 -20.08 -8.58 -8.42
C ARG A 74 -19.49 -8.56 -9.82
N SER A 75 -20.34 -8.79 -10.81
CA SER A 75 -20.02 -8.74 -12.23
C SER A 75 -21.01 -7.81 -12.96
N PRO A 76 -20.84 -7.54 -14.26
CA PRO A 76 -21.86 -6.85 -15.06
C PRO A 76 -23.23 -7.55 -15.06
N ALA A 77 -23.26 -8.88 -14.87
CA ALA A 77 -24.49 -9.67 -14.83
C ALA A 77 -25.21 -9.61 -13.46
N GLY A 78 -24.58 -9.02 -12.44
CA GLY A 78 -25.13 -8.93 -11.09
C GLY A 78 -24.19 -9.48 -10.01
N GLU A 79 -24.76 -9.71 -8.85
CA GLU A 79 -24.07 -10.23 -7.66
C GLU A 79 -24.21 -11.74 -7.54
N GLY A 80 -23.21 -12.39 -6.96
CA GLY A 80 -23.18 -13.83 -6.74
C GLY A 80 -22.23 -14.21 -5.62
N VAL A 81 -22.05 -15.51 -5.43
CA VAL A 81 -21.18 -16.07 -4.39
C VAL A 81 -20.20 -17.07 -4.99
N ILE A 82 -18.97 -17.08 -4.47
CA ILE A 82 -17.98 -18.12 -4.73
C ILE A 82 -17.59 -18.69 -3.38
N SER A 83 -17.92 -19.96 -3.16
CA SER A 83 -17.55 -20.69 -1.94
C SER A 83 -16.23 -21.40 -2.11
N ALA A 84 -15.43 -21.37 -1.05
CA ALA A 84 -14.12 -22.02 -1.00
C ALA A 84 -13.80 -22.45 0.44
N GLY A 85 -13.09 -23.56 0.60
CA GLY A 85 -12.55 -23.95 1.91
C GLY A 85 -11.49 -22.96 2.42
N HIS A 86 -10.79 -22.30 1.48
CA HIS A 86 -9.79 -21.28 1.73
C HIS A 86 -9.92 -20.10 0.76
N THR A 87 -9.80 -18.89 1.30
CA THR A 87 -9.80 -17.64 0.55
C THR A 87 -8.48 -16.90 0.82
N VAL A 88 -7.78 -16.51 -0.24
CA VAL A 88 -6.53 -15.73 -0.15
C VAL A 88 -6.77 -14.32 -0.68
N LEU A 89 -6.58 -13.30 0.17
CA LEU A 89 -6.57 -11.91 -0.23
C LEU A 89 -5.19 -11.52 -0.76
N ALA A 90 -5.14 -11.06 -2.00
CA ALA A 90 -3.95 -10.51 -2.66
C ALA A 90 -4.32 -9.27 -3.50
N SER A 91 -5.20 -8.42 -2.96
CA SER A 91 -5.88 -7.36 -3.72
C SER A 91 -5.15 -6.01 -3.78
N GLY A 92 -3.88 -5.96 -3.38
CA GLY A 92 -3.09 -4.73 -3.33
C GLY A 92 -3.45 -3.81 -2.15
N GLY A 93 -2.78 -2.65 -2.09
CA GLY A 93 -2.88 -1.70 -0.98
C GLY A 93 -4.02 -0.69 -1.08
N SER A 94 -3.78 0.48 -0.49
CA SER A 94 -4.75 1.58 -0.33
C SER A 94 -4.29 2.90 -0.96
N GLY A 95 -3.22 2.90 -1.76
CA GLY A 95 -2.66 4.10 -2.36
C GLY A 95 -3.62 4.85 -3.30
N GLY A 96 -4.62 4.18 -3.88
CA GLY A 96 -5.68 4.79 -4.69
C GLY A 96 -6.69 5.63 -3.88
N LEU A 97 -6.58 5.65 -2.56
CA LEU A 97 -7.33 6.56 -1.68
C LEU A 97 -6.75 7.98 -1.67
N PHE A 98 -5.62 8.24 -2.31
CA PHE A 98 -4.96 9.56 -2.32
C PHE A 98 -5.05 10.19 -3.71
N ALA A 99 -5.07 11.53 -3.77
CA ALA A 99 -5.14 12.27 -5.03
C ALA A 99 -3.86 12.08 -5.86
N VAL A 100 -2.69 12.19 -5.24
CA VAL A 100 -1.41 11.91 -5.89
C VAL A 100 -0.94 10.52 -5.48
N THR A 101 -0.95 9.59 -6.43
CA THR A 101 -0.61 8.18 -6.19
C THR A 101 0.15 7.58 -7.36
N THR A 102 1.04 6.64 -7.07
CA THR A 102 1.71 5.80 -8.09
C THR A 102 1.01 4.45 -8.29
N ASN A 103 -0.07 4.21 -7.54
CA ASN A 103 -0.80 2.96 -7.54
C ASN A 103 -1.89 2.95 -8.61
N PRO A 104 -2.30 1.76 -9.11
CA PRO A 104 -3.56 1.64 -9.84
C PRO A 104 -4.70 2.28 -9.05
N ILE A 105 -5.57 3.01 -9.74
CA ILE A 105 -6.66 3.75 -9.10
C ILE A 105 -7.61 2.84 -8.34
N GLU A 106 -7.64 1.54 -8.64
CA GLU A 106 -8.46 0.51 -8.00
C GLU A 106 -7.96 0.09 -6.62
N ALA A 107 -6.69 0.35 -6.29
CA ALA A 107 -6.05 -0.01 -5.02
C ALA A 107 -6.54 0.87 -3.86
N ARG A 108 -7.82 0.68 -3.49
CA ARG A 108 -8.57 1.53 -2.54
C ARG A 108 -8.83 0.80 -1.21
N GLY A 109 -7.95 -0.11 -0.80
CA GLY A 109 -8.05 -0.81 0.48
C GLY A 109 -9.24 -1.77 0.59
N SER A 110 -9.66 -2.42 -0.51
CA SER A 110 -10.79 -3.37 -0.47
C SER A 110 -10.58 -4.52 0.51
N ALA A 111 -9.35 -5.06 0.60
CA ALA A 111 -9.02 -6.10 1.57
C ALA A 111 -9.19 -5.63 3.01
N LEU A 112 -8.80 -4.38 3.33
CA LEU A 112 -8.97 -3.83 4.68
C LEU A 112 -10.44 -3.83 5.07
N ALA A 113 -11.29 -3.26 4.21
CA ALA A 113 -12.72 -3.20 4.45
C ALA A 113 -13.36 -4.59 4.55
N GLN A 114 -13.05 -5.49 3.61
CA GLN A 114 -13.63 -6.84 3.58
C GLN A 114 -13.21 -7.67 4.79
N ALA A 115 -11.93 -7.65 5.14
CA ALA A 115 -11.39 -8.38 6.28
C ALA A 115 -11.92 -7.82 7.61
N PHE A 116 -11.95 -6.49 7.77
CA PHE A 116 -12.49 -5.84 8.96
C PHE A 116 -13.98 -6.15 9.15
N CYS A 117 -14.79 -6.06 8.09
CA CYS A 117 -16.21 -6.41 8.16
C CYS A 117 -16.43 -7.86 8.58
N ALA A 118 -15.58 -8.78 8.12
CA ALA A 118 -15.60 -10.20 8.49
C ALA A 118 -15.08 -10.49 9.90
N GLY A 119 -14.54 -9.49 10.62
CA GLY A 119 -13.99 -9.64 11.97
C GLY A 119 -12.50 -9.98 12.03
N ALA A 120 -11.79 -9.97 10.90
CA ALA A 120 -10.35 -10.18 10.91
C ALA A 120 -9.63 -8.96 11.52
N ALA A 121 -8.54 -9.21 12.25
CA ALA A 121 -7.71 -8.14 12.77
C ALA A 121 -6.93 -7.46 11.63
N LEU A 122 -6.84 -6.14 11.70
CA LEU A 122 -5.92 -5.35 10.88
C LEU A 122 -4.79 -4.83 11.76
N ALA A 123 -3.62 -4.57 11.18
CA ALA A 123 -2.55 -3.92 11.91
C ALA A 123 -1.80 -2.88 11.08
N ASP A 124 -1.30 -1.86 11.77
CA ASP A 124 -0.35 -0.86 11.25
C ASP A 124 -0.90 -0.07 10.06
N VAL A 125 -2.23 0.05 9.95
CA VAL A 125 -2.93 0.66 8.81
C VAL A 125 -2.65 2.16 8.65
N GLU A 126 -2.15 2.83 9.70
CA GLU A 126 -1.69 4.21 9.66
C GLU A 126 -0.37 4.41 8.91
N PHE A 127 0.42 3.35 8.70
CA PHE A 127 1.71 3.41 8.03
C PHE A 127 1.56 3.22 6.52
N LEU A 128 1.42 4.36 5.83
CA LEU A 128 1.42 4.45 4.37
C LEU A 128 2.68 5.15 3.90
N GLN A 129 3.51 4.47 3.12
CA GLN A 129 4.70 5.06 2.54
C GLN A 129 4.34 5.94 1.35
N PHE A 130 4.83 7.17 1.41
CA PHE A 130 4.82 8.09 0.28
C PHE A 130 6.18 8.05 -0.42
N HIS A 131 6.17 7.82 -1.73
CA HIS A 131 7.38 7.91 -2.53
C HIS A 131 7.71 9.40 -2.76
N PRO A 132 8.97 9.82 -2.55
CA PRO A 132 9.32 11.23 -2.66
C PRO A 132 9.18 11.78 -4.08
N THR A 133 9.45 10.94 -5.09
CA THR A 133 9.51 11.38 -6.50
C THR A 133 8.51 10.63 -7.37
N ALA A 134 7.41 11.28 -7.69
CA ALA A 134 6.51 10.94 -8.79
C ALA A 134 6.41 12.14 -9.76
N LEU A 135 6.16 11.88 -11.03
CA LEU A 135 6.12 12.91 -12.06
C LEU A 135 4.93 13.85 -11.84
N ALA A 136 5.22 15.13 -11.57
CA ALA A 136 4.22 16.14 -11.22
C ALA A 136 3.65 16.85 -12.46
N THR A 137 2.91 16.10 -13.28
CA THR A 137 2.32 16.60 -14.56
C THR A 137 0.81 16.46 -14.63
N GLY A 138 0.16 16.17 -13.49
CA GLY A 138 -1.29 15.96 -13.41
C GLY A 138 -1.78 14.59 -13.90
N SER A 139 -0.87 13.66 -14.24
CA SER A 139 -1.23 12.29 -14.58
C SER A 139 -1.79 11.54 -13.36
N ASP A 140 -2.82 10.71 -13.58
CA ASP A 140 -3.44 9.87 -12.55
C ASP A 140 -3.60 8.42 -13.05
N PRO A 141 -2.82 7.45 -12.54
CA PRO A 141 -1.79 7.62 -11.52
C PRO A 141 -0.56 8.39 -12.02
N ALA A 142 0.16 9.02 -11.09
CA ALA A 142 1.39 9.72 -11.37
C ALA A 142 2.51 8.70 -11.65
N PRO A 143 3.24 8.81 -12.79
CA PRO A 143 4.38 7.94 -13.05
C PRO A 143 5.43 8.03 -11.94
N LEU A 144 5.88 6.87 -11.45
CA LEU A 144 6.96 6.79 -10.47
C LEU A 144 8.28 7.21 -11.10
N ILE A 145 9.03 8.10 -10.44
CA ILE A 145 10.41 8.42 -10.80
C ILE A 145 11.32 7.65 -9.85
N THR A 146 12.04 6.65 -10.37
CA THR A 146 12.79 5.69 -9.56
C THR A 146 13.82 6.35 -8.64
N GLU A 147 13.92 5.84 -7.41
CA GLU A 147 14.94 6.23 -6.43
C GLU A 147 16.37 5.94 -6.92
N ALA A 148 16.54 5.02 -7.86
CA ALA A 148 17.83 4.75 -8.48
C ALA A 148 18.44 5.99 -9.16
N LEU A 149 17.64 6.98 -9.58
CA LEU A 149 18.15 8.25 -10.11
C LEU A 149 18.89 9.07 -9.05
N ARG A 150 18.37 9.15 -7.82
CA ARG A 150 19.07 9.78 -6.69
C ARG A 150 20.34 9.01 -6.34
N GLY A 151 20.28 7.67 -6.37
CA GLY A 151 21.46 6.80 -6.22
C GLY A 151 22.52 7.00 -7.31
N ALA A 152 22.12 7.40 -8.51
CA ALA A 152 23.01 7.75 -9.61
C ALA A 152 23.59 9.18 -9.51
N GLY A 153 23.21 9.95 -8.48
CA GLY A 153 23.71 11.31 -8.22
C GLY A 153 22.76 12.44 -8.63
N ALA A 154 21.52 12.14 -9.05
CA ALA A 154 20.53 13.18 -9.31
C ALA A 154 20.18 13.94 -8.02
N ARG A 155 20.00 15.25 -8.12
CA ARG A 155 19.79 16.15 -6.96
C ARG A 155 18.39 16.73 -6.97
N LEU A 156 17.76 16.79 -5.79
CA LEU A 156 16.53 17.54 -5.61
C LEU A 156 16.84 19.03 -5.47
N VAL A 157 16.20 19.83 -6.32
CA VAL A 157 16.38 21.28 -6.41
C VAL A 157 15.04 22.01 -6.28
N ASN A 158 15.07 23.23 -5.78
CA ASN A 158 13.90 24.11 -5.72
C ASN A 158 13.68 24.85 -7.06
N ASP A 159 12.75 25.80 -7.08
CA ASP A 159 12.41 26.63 -8.24
C ASP A 159 13.57 27.48 -8.77
N GLN A 160 14.54 27.79 -7.91
CA GLN A 160 15.77 28.51 -8.22
C GLN A 160 16.92 27.58 -8.68
N GLY A 161 16.70 26.26 -8.75
CA GLY A 161 17.73 25.28 -9.10
C GLY A 161 18.74 25.01 -7.97
N ILE A 162 18.44 25.43 -6.74
CA ILE A 162 19.31 25.22 -5.57
C ILE A 162 18.99 23.88 -4.92
N ALA A 163 20.02 23.07 -4.71
CA ALA A 163 19.89 21.79 -4.00
C ALA A 163 19.50 22.04 -2.53
N PHE A 164 18.38 21.47 -2.08
CA PHE A 164 17.82 21.80 -0.77
C PHE A 164 17.96 20.71 0.29
N MET A 165 18.20 19.46 -0.10
CA MET A 165 18.12 18.31 0.83
C MET A 165 19.14 18.36 1.98
N SER A 166 20.28 19.03 1.79
CA SER A 166 21.28 19.23 2.84
C SER A 166 20.77 20.06 4.03
N ARG A 167 19.73 20.88 3.83
CA ARG A 167 19.04 21.62 4.91
C ARG A 167 18.23 20.70 5.83
N TYR A 168 17.84 19.53 5.32
CA TYR A 168 16.93 18.61 6.00
C TYR A 168 17.63 17.38 6.59
N HIS A 169 18.71 16.90 5.96
CA HIS A 169 19.39 15.69 6.41
C HIS A 169 20.84 15.60 5.90
N ALA A 170 21.74 15.06 6.72
CA ALA A 170 23.16 14.93 6.39
C ALA A 170 23.42 14.03 5.16
N ALA A 171 22.59 13.01 4.95
CA ALA A 171 22.65 12.14 3.76
C ALA A 171 22.05 12.77 2.49
N ALA A 172 21.58 14.02 2.55
CA ALA A 172 20.97 14.76 1.44
C ALA A 172 19.93 13.92 0.67
N ASP A 173 20.04 13.82 -0.66
CA ASP A 173 19.11 13.09 -1.53
C ASP A 173 19.04 11.58 -1.27
N LEU A 174 20.01 11.02 -0.54
CA LEU A 174 20.05 9.61 -0.12
C LEU A 174 19.47 9.39 1.28
N ALA A 175 18.85 10.40 1.89
CA ALA A 175 18.12 10.26 3.15
C ALA A 175 16.96 9.24 3.02
N PRO A 176 16.50 8.65 4.14
CA PRO A 176 15.30 7.82 4.18
C PRO A 176 14.10 8.46 3.47
N ARG A 177 13.29 7.64 2.79
CA ARG A 177 12.16 8.09 1.95
C ARG A 177 11.20 9.03 2.65
N ASP A 178 10.89 8.77 3.93
CA ASP A 178 9.97 9.59 4.70
C ASP A 178 10.54 11.00 4.97
N ILE A 179 11.86 11.13 5.15
CA ILE A 179 12.54 12.41 5.30
C ILE A 179 12.51 13.20 3.98
N VAL A 180 12.88 12.54 2.87
CA VAL A 180 12.88 13.17 1.54
C VAL A 180 11.47 13.60 1.14
N ALA A 181 10.47 12.76 1.41
CA ALA A 181 9.07 13.06 1.16
C ALA A 181 8.60 14.28 1.97
N ARG A 182 8.95 14.38 3.26
CA ARG A 182 8.63 15.57 4.06
C ARG A 182 9.32 16.83 3.55
N ALA A 183 10.59 16.74 3.15
CA ALA A 183 11.31 17.87 2.58
C ALA A 183 10.63 18.38 1.29
N ILE A 184 10.32 17.49 0.35
CA ILE A 184 9.60 17.86 -0.89
C ILE A 184 8.21 18.44 -0.58
N HIS A 185 7.50 17.88 0.41
CA HIS A 185 6.22 18.43 0.84
C HIS A 185 6.36 19.88 1.29
N VAL A 186 7.34 20.19 2.14
CA VAL A 186 7.64 21.57 2.57
C VAL A 186 8.02 22.46 1.39
N GLU A 187 8.91 22.02 0.49
CA GLU A 187 9.28 22.83 -0.69
C GLU A 187 8.06 23.10 -1.61
N THR A 188 7.17 22.12 -1.75
CA THR A 188 5.97 22.26 -2.58
C THR A 188 4.96 23.22 -1.96
N THR A 189 4.75 23.15 -0.63
CA THR A 189 3.75 23.99 0.06
C THR A 189 4.26 25.39 0.37
N SER A 190 5.58 25.59 0.46
CA SER A 190 6.16 26.82 1.00
C SER A 190 7.18 27.50 0.09
N HIS A 191 7.70 26.81 -0.93
CA HIS A 191 8.82 27.28 -1.76
C HIS A 191 8.60 27.05 -3.27
N GLY A 192 7.35 26.90 -3.71
CA GLY A 192 6.98 26.92 -5.14
C GLY A 192 7.15 25.61 -5.89
N GLY A 193 7.69 24.56 -5.28
CA GLY A 193 7.82 23.23 -5.89
C GLY A 193 9.16 22.56 -5.66
N ALA A 194 9.29 21.34 -6.19
CA ALA A 194 10.54 20.60 -6.21
C ALA A 194 10.75 19.92 -7.56
N TRP A 195 12.02 19.81 -7.96
CA TRP A 195 12.43 19.14 -9.18
C TRP A 195 13.59 18.18 -8.90
N LEU A 196 13.70 17.13 -9.70
CA LEU A 196 14.84 16.22 -9.71
C LEU A 196 15.73 16.57 -10.91
N ASP A 197 16.94 17.06 -10.63
CA ASP A 197 17.93 17.38 -11.66
C ASP A 197 18.82 16.17 -11.95
N CYS A 198 18.67 15.61 -13.15
CA CYS A 198 19.39 14.43 -13.62
C CYS A 198 20.45 14.76 -14.69
N ARG A 199 20.63 16.03 -15.05
CA ARG A 199 21.41 16.45 -16.23
C ARG A 199 22.88 16.06 -16.12
N ASP A 200 23.49 16.31 -14.96
CA ASP A 200 24.89 15.95 -14.71
C ASP A 200 25.06 14.45 -14.40
N ALA A 201 24.15 13.90 -13.60
CA ALA A 201 24.25 12.55 -13.05
C ALA A 201 24.02 11.45 -14.11
N VAL A 202 23.06 11.68 -15.01
CA VAL A 202 22.63 10.70 -16.02
C VAL A 202 22.90 11.24 -17.42
N GLY A 203 22.48 12.48 -17.68
CA GLY A 203 22.72 13.20 -18.93
C GLY A 203 22.27 12.42 -20.16
N ALA A 204 23.14 12.33 -21.17
CA ALA A 204 22.82 11.74 -22.47
C ALA A 204 22.38 10.26 -22.41
N ARG A 205 22.78 9.51 -21.37
CA ARG A 205 22.47 8.07 -21.22
C ARG A 205 21.09 7.78 -20.65
N PHE A 206 20.28 8.81 -20.38
CA PHE A 206 18.97 8.64 -19.75
C PHE A 206 18.05 7.68 -20.54
N PRO A 207 17.93 7.78 -21.87
CA PRO A 207 17.04 6.90 -22.64
C PRO A 207 17.35 5.42 -22.47
N GLU A 208 18.63 5.06 -22.35
CA GLU A 208 19.07 3.68 -22.20
C GLU A 208 19.10 3.23 -20.74
N ALA A 209 19.49 4.11 -19.80
CA ALA A 209 19.66 3.76 -18.39
C ALA A 209 18.33 3.70 -17.62
N PHE A 210 17.37 4.58 -17.96
CA PHE A 210 16.07 4.70 -17.28
C PHE A 210 14.93 4.88 -18.30
N PRO A 211 14.74 3.91 -19.22
CA PRO A 211 13.82 4.04 -20.35
C PRO A 211 12.37 4.29 -19.93
N THR A 212 11.92 3.71 -18.80
CA THR A 212 10.55 3.91 -18.31
C THR A 212 10.33 5.34 -17.85
N VAL A 213 11.26 5.90 -17.06
CA VAL A 213 11.19 7.29 -16.61
C VAL A 213 11.37 8.26 -17.79
N PHE A 214 12.28 7.97 -18.72
CA PHE A 214 12.48 8.77 -19.92
C PHE A 214 11.19 8.87 -20.75
N GLY A 215 10.56 7.72 -21.03
CA GLY A 215 9.31 7.67 -21.78
C GLY A 215 8.19 8.46 -21.09
N ALA A 216 8.06 8.35 -19.77
CA ALA A 216 7.08 9.11 -19.01
C ALA A 216 7.33 10.64 -19.06
N CYS A 217 8.59 11.07 -18.95
CA CYS A 217 8.95 12.50 -19.06
C CYS A 217 8.68 13.03 -20.47
N MET A 218 9.13 12.32 -21.51
CA MET A 218 8.94 12.73 -22.90
C MET A 218 7.46 12.79 -23.28
N ALA A 219 6.64 11.85 -22.80
CA ALA A 219 5.19 11.87 -22.99
C ALA A 219 4.52 13.10 -22.36
N ALA A 220 5.14 13.67 -21.32
CA ALA A 220 4.70 14.91 -20.68
C ALA A 220 5.40 16.17 -21.22
N GLY A 221 6.18 16.06 -22.31
CA GLY A 221 6.89 17.19 -22.92
C GLY A 221 8.12 17.65 -22.13
N ILE A 222 8.67 16.80 -21.25
CA ILE A 222 9.84 17.10 -20.42
C ILE A 222 11.02 16.26 -20.91
N ASP A 223 12.10 16.92 -21.34
CA ASP A 223 13.35 16.22 -21.67
C ASP A 223 14.29 16.24 -20.44
N PRO A 224 14.43 15.11 -19.71
CA PRO A 224 15.20 15.05 -18.47
C PRO A 224 16.71 15.21 -18.69
N ARG A 225 17.17 15.25 -19.95
CA ARG A 225 18.57 15.48 -20.32
C ARG A 225 18.91 16.97 -20.34
N SER A 226 17.92 17.84 -20.58
CA SER A 226 18.10 19.28 -20.71
C SER A 226 17.47 20.09 -19.60
N MET A 227 16.47 19.53 -18.89
CA MET A 227 15.79 20.23 -17.80
C MET A 227 15.49 19.33 -16.59
N PRO A 228 15.41 19.89 -15.37
CA PRO A 228 14.97 19.16 -14.18
C PRO A 228 13.53 18.62 -14.31
N ILE A 229 13.28 17.46 -13.73
CA ILE A 229 11.97 16.78 -13.77
C ILE A 229 11.11 17.31 -12.61
N PRO A 230 9.90 17.87 -12.83
CA PRO A 230 9.02 18.28 -11.75
C PRO A 230 8.56 17.05 -10.95
N VAL A 231 8.69 17.10 -9.62
CA VAL A 231 8.36 15.98 -8.74
C VAL A 231 7.31 16.34 -7.69
N ALA A 232 6.48 15.37 -7.36
CA ALA A 232 5.54 15.44 -6.25
C ALA A 232 5.64 14.17 -5.40
N VAL A 233 5.29 14.32 -4.13
CA VAL A 233 5.18 13.19 -3.21
C VAL A 233 3.89 12.44 -3.49
N ALA A 234 3.98 11.12 -3.62
CA ALA A 234 2.85 10.28 -4.01
C ALA A 234 2.65 9.09 -3.07
N ALA A 235 1.40 8.76 -2.75
CA ALA A 235 1.08 7.51 -2.08
C ALA A 235 1.60 6.33 -2.91
N HIS A 236 2.34 5.43 -2.26
CA HIS A 236 3.11 4.42 -2.98
C HIS A 236 2.96 3.01 -2.45
N TYR A 237 3.01 2.81 -1.14
CA TYR A 237 2.92 1.47 -0.57
C TYR A 237 2.23 1.48 0.81
N HIS A 238 1.33 0.52 1.05
CA HIS A 238 0.73 0.32 2.37
C HIS A 238 1.49 -0.74 3.17
N MET A 239 2.10 -0.38 4.30
CA MET A 239 2.79 -1.35 5.16
C MET A 239 1.83 -2.09 6.10
N GLY A 240 0.74 -1.44 6.47
CA GLY A 240 -0.36 -2.05 7.21
C GLY A 240 -1.28 -2.89 6.33
N GLY A 241 -2.17 -3.64 6.96
CA GLY A 241 -2.95 -4.65 6.26
C GLY A 241 -3.70 -5.60 7.19
N VAL A 242 -4.23 -6.67 6.60
CA VAL A 242 -4.79 -7.83 7.31
C VAL A 242 -3.66 -8.50 8.09
N VAL A 243 -3.83 -8.67 9.40
CA VAL A 243 -2.83 -9.37 10.23
C VAL A 243 -2.66 -10.80 9.72
N THR A 244 -1.40 -11.22 9.56
CA THR A 244 -1.08 -12.62 9.28
C THR A 244 0.00 -13.15 10.20
N ASP A 245 0.01 -14.46 10.40
CA ASP A 245 1.19 -15.16 10.90
C ASP A 245 2.30 -15.26 9.83
N LEU A 246 3.40 -15.96 10.16
CA LEU A 246 4.53 -16.15 9.25
C LEU A 246 4.23 -17.07 8.06
N GLU A 247 3.11 -17.80 8.11
CA GLU A 247 2.62 -18.70 7.05
C GLU A 247 1.48 -18.07 6.23
N GLY A 248 1.19 -16.79 6.48
CA GLY A 248 0.20 -15.99 5.75
C GLY A 248 -1.26 -16.22 6.15
N GLN A 249 -1.51 -16.98 7.22
CA GLN A 249 -2.86 -17.19 7.76
C GLN A 249 -3.30 -15.97 8.57
N SER A 250 -4.55 -15.50 8.37
CA SER A 250 -5.08 -14.38 9.15
C SER A 250 -5.65 -14.83 10.50
N THR A 251 -6.23 -13.91 11.26
CA THR A 251 -6.91 -14.26 12.52
C THR A 251 -8.22 -15.01 12.33
N LEU A 252 -8.69 -15.22 11.10
CA LEU A 252 -9.89 -16.00 10.79
C LEU A 252 -9.51 -17.31 10.11
N GLU A 253 -10.15 -18.41 10.50
CA GLU A 253 -9.98 -19.70 9.84
C GLU A 253 -10.42 -19.61 8.37
N GLY A 254 -9.69 -20.27 7.46
CA GLY A 254 -10.01 -20.26 6.04
C GLY A 254 -9.67 -18.95 5.31
N LEU A 255 -9.11 -17.95 6.01
CA LEU A 255 -8.63 -16.70 5.40
C LEU A 255 -7.10 -16.60 5.46
N SER A 256 -6.51 -16.16 4.36
CA SER A 256 -5.10 -15.82 4.28
C SER A 256 -4.93 -14.49 3.55
N ALA A 257 -3.81 -13.81 3.77
CA ALA A 257 -3.48 -12.61 3.04
C ALA A 257 -2.00 -12.58 2.66
N CYS A 258 -1.66 -12.05 1.50
CA CYS A 258 -0.29 -11.81 1.10
C CYS A 258 -0.15 -10.60 0.17
N GLY A 259 1.09 -10.16 -0.02
CA GLY A 259 1.38 -8.91 -0.72
C GLY A 259 0.92 -7.69 0.08
N GLU A 260 0.69 -6.59 -0.62
CA GLU A 260 0.48 -5.27 0.01
C GLU A 260 -0.80 -5.15 0.87
N CYS A 261 -1.76 -6.08 0.74
CA CYS A 261 -2.92 -6.07 1.63
C CYS A 261 -2.68 -6.73 2.99
N ALA A 262 -1.51 -7.37 3.21
CA ALA A 262 -1.18 -8.08 4.44
C ALA A 262 -0.24 -7.27 5.33
N SER A 263 -0.47 -7.35 6.64
CA SER A 263 0.42 -6.83 7.67
C SER A 263 1.23 -7.97 8.27
N THR A 264 2.23 -8.42 7.51
CA THR A 264 3.11 -9.55 7.87
C THR A 264 4.11 -9.21 8.98
N GLY A 265 4.30 -7.91 9.25
CA GLY A 265 5.36 -7.39 10.12
C GLY A 265 6.70 -7.16 9.44
N ALA A 266 6.88 -7.54 8.16
CA ALA A 266 8.17 -7.44 7.47
C ALA A 266 8.66 -6.01 7.19
N HIS A 267 7.73 -5.04 7.13
CA HIS A 267 8.04 -3.65 6.73
C HIS A 267 8.06 -2.64 7.88
N GLY A 268 7.47 -3.00 9.03
CA GLY A 268 7.27 -2.08 10.15
C GLY A 268 6.70 -0.73 9.71
N ALA A 269 7.25 0.36 10.26
CA ALA A 269 6.77 1.72 9.99
C ALA A 269 7.27 2.34 8.66
N ASN A 270 8.23 1.72 7.99
CA ASN A 270 8.83 2.24 6.76
C ASN A 270 9.47 1.13 5.93
N ARG A 271 8.84 0.78 4.81
CA ARG A 271 9.35 -0.27 3.93
C ARG A 271 10.68 0.14 3.26
N LEU A 272 11.63 -0.80 3.23
CA LEU A 272 12.83 -0.66 2.40
C LEU A 272 12.55 -0.92 0.91
N ALA A 273 13.27 -0.21 0.05
CA ALA A 273 13.18 -0.39 -1.40
C ALA A 273 13.41 -1.86 -1.81
N SER A 274 12.71 -2.30 -2.86
CA SER A 274 12.78 -3.67 -3.41
C SER A 274 12.30 -4.85 -2.55
N ASN A 275 11.80 -4.62 -1.33
CA ASN A 275 11.30 -5.71 -0.49
C ASN A 275 9.85 -6.15 -0.77
N SER A 276 9.01 -5.34 -1.42
CA SER A 276 7.57 -5.64 -1.58
C SER A 276 7.29 -6.85 -2.49
N LEU A 277 7.99 -6.92 -3.63
CA LEU A 277 7.88 -8.07 -4.53
C LEU A 277 8.44 -9.35 -3.90
N LEU A 278 9.53 -9.22 -3.14
CA LEU A 278 10.12 -10.33 -2.39
C LEU A 278 9.13 -10.89 -1.37
N GLU A 279 8.53 -10.03 -0.55
CA GLU A 279 7.51 -10.44 0.42
C GLU A 279 6.33 -11.14 -0.28
N SER A 280 5.81 -10.55 -1.36
CA SER A 280 4.67 -11.10 -2.09
C SER A 280 4.91 -12.54 -2.54
N VAL A 281 6.09 -12.82 -3.13
CA VAL A 281 6.45 -14.16 -3.60
C VAL A 281 6.70 -15.13 -2.45
N VAL A 282 7.39 -14.68 -1.39
CA VAL A 282 7.70 -15.52 -0.22
C VAL A 282 6.43 -15.94 0.50
N PHE A 283 5.54 -15.01 0.82
CA PHE A 283 4.30 -15.33 1.54
C PHE A 283 3.31 -16.10 0.67
N ALA A 284 3.22 -15.81 -0.64
CA ALA A 284 2.41 -16.63 -1.54
C ALA A 284 2.88 -18.09 -1.59
N ALA A 285 4.20 -18.33 -1.62
CA ALA A 285 4.76 -19.68 -1.60
C ALA A 285 4.49 -20.42 -0.29
N ARG A 286 4.62 -19.73 0.86
CA ARG A 286 4.28 -20.29 2.18
C ARG A 286 2.81 -20.67 2.30
N ILE A 287 1.92 -19.77 1.88
CA ILE A 287 0.47 -20.06 1.84
C ILE A 287 0.21 -21.28 0.96
N ALA A 288 0.78 -21.35 -0.24
CA ALA A 288 0.60 -22.49 -1.13
C ALA A 288 1.09 -23.81 -0.52
N GLU A 289 2.23 -23.81 0.18
CA GLU A 289 2.75 -24.99 0.88
C GLU A 289 1.81 -25.44 2.01
N ARG A 290 1.40 -24.50 2.88
CA ARG A 290 0.47 -24.76 3.98
C ARG A 290 -0.86 -25.31 3.48
N LEU A 291 -1.37 -24.80 2.36
CA LEU A 291 -2.66 -25.20 1.81
C LEU A 291 -2.63 -26.54 1.06
N ARG A 292 -1.46 -27.06 0.67
CA ARG A 292 -1.34 -28.27 -0.18
C ARG A 292 -2.05 -29.49 0.41
N ASN A 293 -1.99 -29.66 1.74
CA ASN A 293 -2.58 -30.79 2.45
C ASN A 293 -3.77 -30.37 3.33
N SER A 294 -4.29 -29.15 3.15
CA SER A 294 -5.42 -28.69 3.97
C SER A 294 -6.71 -29.40 3.57
N LEU A 295 -7.39 -29.97 4.56
CA LEU A 295 -8.63 -30.71 4.38
C LEU A 295 -9.88 -29.85 4.65
N LEU A 296 -9.73 -28.53 4.81
CA LEU A 296 -10.88 -27.65 5.10
C LEU A 296 -11.88 -27.72 3.94
N PRO A 297 -13.06 -28.35 4.12
CA PRO A 297 -13.98 -28.53 3.03
C PRO A 297 -14.65 -27.18 2.72
N PRO A 298 -14.95 -26.85 1.45
CA PRO A 298 -15.91 -25.80 1.15
C PRO A 298 -17.24 -26.20 1.79
N MET A 299 -17.64 -25.53 2.87
CA MET A 299 -18.90 -25.81 3.55
C MET A 299 -20.05 -25.14 2.81
N LEU A 300 -20.53 -25.78 1.75
CA LEU A 300 -21.91 -25.59 1.32
C LEU A 300 -22.65 -26.91 1.51
N SER A 301 -23.18 -27.11 2.71
CA SER A 301 -24.12 -28.19 2.98
C SER A 301 -25.17 -27.78 4.00
N ARG A 302 -26.39 -27.55 3.47
CA ARG A 302 -27.71 -27.66 4.11
C ARG A 302 -28.14 -26.54 5.07
N GLN A 303 -28.72 -25.46 4.53
CA GLN A 303 -30.15 -25.11 4.66
C GLN A 303 -30.42 -23.68 4.13
N PRO A 304 -31.61 -23.40 3.57
CA PRO A 304 -31.99 -22.06 3.10
C PRO A 304 -32.15 -21.01 4.21
N ASP A 305 -32.17 -21.40 5.49
CA ASP A 305 -32.49 -20.49 6.60
C ASP A 305 -31.29 -19.78 7.23
N VAL A 306 -30.04 -20.19 6.95
CA VAL A 306 -28.83 -19.53 7.51
C VAL A 306 -28.41 -18.28 6.70
N ALA A 307 -29.09 -18.01 5.58
CA ALA A 307 -28.96 -16.74 4.86
C ALA A 307 -29.53 -15.52 5.64
N ARG A 308 -30.04 -15.71 6.87
CA ARG A 308 -30.71 -14.67 7.64
C ARG A 308 -29.90 -14.01 8.76
N GLU A 309 -28.78 -14.57 9.20
CA GLU A 309 -27.98 -13.96 10.28
C GLU A 309 -26.62 -13.40 9.86
N SER A 310 -26.07 -13.78 8.70
CA SER A 310 -25.03 -12.95 8.08
C SER A 310 -25.72 -11.80 7.34
N THR A 311 -25.61 -10.59 7.86
CA THR A 311 -25.98 -9.34 7.19
C THR A 311 -25.12 -9.13 5.93
N LEU A 312 -25.33 -9.95 4.89
CA LEU A 312 -24.72 -9.82 3.56
C LEU A 312 -25.39 -8.68 2.80
N LEU A 313 -25.36 -7.48 3.36
CA LEU A 313 -25.62 -6.28 2.57
C LEU A 313 -24.34 -5.99 1.80
N ALA A 314 -24.37 -6.30 0.51
CA ALA A 314 -23.34 -5.90 -0.43
C ALA A 314 -22.99 -4.43 -0.18
N PRO A 315 -21.69 -4.08 -0.03
CA PRO A 315 -21.33 -2.70 0.20
C PRO A 315 -21.83 -1.83 -0.96
N PRO A 316 -22.41 -0.65 -0.66
CA PRO A 316 -22.88 0.24 -1.68
C PRO A 316 -21.71 0.74 -2.54
N ARG A 317 -22.03 1.13 -3.77
CA ARG A 317 -21.06 1.80 -4.64
C ARG A 317 -20.83 3.22 -4.11
N VAL A 318 -19.58 3.67 -4.14
CA VAL A 318 -19.25 5.07 -3.89
C VAL A 318 -19.48 5.88 -5.17
N ALA A 319 -20.12 7.04 -5.06
CA ALA A 319 -20.26 7.95 -6.19
C ALA A 319 -18.89 8.51 -6.60
N THR A 320 -18.68 8.74 -7.91
CA THR A 320 -17.41 9.24 -8.44
C THR A 320 -16.99 10.57 -7.80
N ALA A 321 -17.95 11.50 -7.60
CA ALA A 321 -17.68 12.79 -6.97
C ALA A 321 -17.20 12.62 -5.51
N THR A 322 -17.88 11.79 -4.71
CA THR A 322 -17.48 11.49 -3.33
C THR A 322 -16.10 10.83 -3.28
N LEU A 323 -15.79 9.95 -4.22
CA LEU A 323 -14.47 9.32 -4.31
C LEU A 323 -13.37 10.34 -4.63
N GLN A 324 -13.63 11.30 -5.52
CA GLN A 324 -12.67 12.36 -5.82
C GLN A 324 -12.44 13.27 -4.60
N GLN A 325 -13.51 13.63 -3.89
CA GLN A 325 -13.43 14.39 -2.64
C GLN A 325 -12.64 13.64 -1.57
N LEU A 326 -12.90 12.33 -1.40
CA LEU A 326 -12.16 11.46 -0.49
C LEU A 326 -10.66 11.52 -0.80
N ARG A 327 -10.28 11.41 -2.08
CA ARG A 327 -8.87 11.42 -2.49
C ARG A 327 -8.15 12.71 -2.17
N LEU A 328 -8.82 13.84 -2.38
CA LEU A 328 -8.29 15.16 -2.02
C LEU A 328 -8.15 15.30 -0.50
N ALA A 329 -9.18 14.90 0.25
CA ALA A 329 -9.19 15.00 1.71
C ALA A 329 -8.14 14.08 2.37
N MET A 330 -7.99 12.83 1.89
CA MET A 330 -6.92 11.93 2.33
C MET A 330 -5.52 12.51 2.07
N SER A 331 -5.30 13.13 0.90
CA SER A 331 -4.03 13.79 0.58
C SER A 331 -3.74 15.01 1.44
N ALA A 332 -4.76 15.79 1.80
CA ALA A 332 -4.62 16.99 2.61
C ALA A 332 -4.42 16.69 4.10
N ASP A 333 -5.25 15.80 4.66
CA ASP A 333 -5.39 15.62 6.10
C ASP A 333 -4.79 14.30 6.63
N CYS A 334 -4.55 13.30 5.77
CA CYS A 334 -3.89 12.03 6.11
C CYS A 334 -2.62 11.79 5.27
N GLY A 335 -2.01 12.86 4.76
CA GLY A 335 -0.85 12.83 3.88
C GLY A 335 0.47 12.53 4.59
N VAL A 336 1.54 13.11 4.04
CA VAL A 336 2.93 12.96 4.50
C VAL A 336 3.13 13.58 5.89
N VAL A 337 2.46 14.70 6.15
CA VAL A 337 2.46 15.41 7.42
C VAL A 337 1.02 15.44 7.92
N ARG A 338 0.83 15.08 9.18
CA ARG A 338 -0.49 14.95 9.81
C ARG A 338 -0.50 15.74 11.12
N ASP A 339 -1.68 16.16 11.54
CA ASP A 339 -1.92 16.65 12.90
C ASP A 339 -3.33 16.24 13.35
N ALA A 340 -3.61 16.36 14.66
CA ALA A 340 -4.91 16.00 15.21
C ALA A 340 -6.07 16.74 14.52
N SER A 341 -5.90 18.02 14.19
CA SER A 341 -6.96 18.84 13.60
C SER A 341 -7.33 18.38 12.19
N GLY A 342 -6.36 18.07 11.34
CA GLY A 342 -6.61 17.52 10.00
C GLY A 342 -7.23 16.15 10.05
N LEU A 343 -6.67 15.25 10.86
CA LEU A 343 -7.20 13.90 11.01
C LEU A 343 -8.64 13.91 11.52
N GLN A 344 -8.98 14.78 12.48
CA GLN A 344 -10.35 14.93 12.97
C GLN A 344 -11.29 15.49 11.90
N ARG A 345 -10.90 16.54 11.16
CA ARG A 345 -11.71 17.08 10.06
C ARG A 345 -12.05 16.01 9.02
N LEU A 346 -11.07 15.19 8.66
CA LEU A 346 -11.26 14.10 7.71
C LEU A 346 -12.16 12.99 8.28
N LEU A 347 -12.00 12.65 9.57
CA LEU A 347 -12.87 11.68 10.24
C LEU A 347 -14.33 12.16 10.26
N ASP A 348 -14.57 13.41 10.66
CA ASP A 348 -15.91 14.01 10.68
C ASP A 348 -16.54 14.00 9.28
N TRP A 349 -15.73 14.31 8.25
CA TRP A 349 -16.19 14.23 6.86
C TRP A 349 -16.55 12.79 6.48
N LEU A 350 -15.72 11.80 6.79
CA LEU A 350 -15.99 10.38 6.51
C LEU A 350 -17.26 9.88 7.20
N ASP A 351 -17.47 10.28 8.46
CA ASP A 351 -18.65 9.92 9.23
C ASP A 351 -19.92 10.59 8.65
N SER A 352 -19.81 11.82 8.14
CA SER A 352 -20.91 12.48 7.41
C SER A 352 -21.32 11.78 6.11
N GLN A 353 -20.39 11.03 5.49
CA GLN A 353 -20.68 10.22 4.30
C GLN A 353 -21.29 8.85 4.63
N SER A 354 -21.28 8.45 5.91
CA SER A 354 -21.67 7.11 6.39
C SER A 354 -23.13 7.10 6.86
N GLY A 355 -24.06 7.46 5.97
CA GLY A 355 -25.49 7.66 6.31
C GLY A 355 -26.38 6.40 6.34
N GLY A 356 -25.83 5.19 6.38
CA GLY A 356 -26.64 3.96 6.27
C GLY A 356 -26.00 2.72 6.92
N ARG A 357 -26.73 1.60 6.91
CA ARG A 357 -26.32 0.31 7.53
C ARG A 357 -25.05 -0.31 6.93
N SER A 358 -24.59 0.15 5.77
CA SER A 358 -23.40 -0.38 5.07
C SER A 358 -22.61 0.76 4.43
N VAL A 359 -21.29 0.77 4.65
CA VAL A 359 -20.38 1.82 4.19
C VAL A 359 -19.62 1.32 2.95
N PRO A 360 -19.47 2.13 1.89
CA PRO A 360 -18.63 1.77 0.75
C PRO A 360 -17.20 1.42 1.19
N SER A 361 -16.62 0.35 0.63
CA SER A 361 -15.32 -0.17 1.07
C SER A 361 -14.20 0.87 1.08
N ALA A 362 -14.19 1.82 0.14
CA ALA A 362 -13.17 2.88 0.10
C ALA A 362 -13.29 3.86 1.27
N LEU A 363 -14.51 4.22 1.68
CA LEU A 363 -14.74 5.10 2.83
C LEU A 363 -14.41 4.38 4.14
N LEU A 364 -14.78 3.10 4.27
CA LEU A 364 -14.42 2.30 5.43
C LEU A 364 -12.90 2.12 5.55
N ALA A 365 -12.21 1.79 4.45
CA ALA A 365 -10.76 1.69 4.44
C ALA A 365 -10.08 3.01 4.85
N ALA A 366 -10.56 4.14 4.33
CA ALA A 366 -10.08 5.46 4.74
C ALA A 366 -10.31 5.73 6.23
N ARG A 367 -11.52 5.44 6.75
CA ARG A 367 -11.84 5.61 8.18
C ARG A 367 -10.90 4.79 9.06
N LEU A 368 -10.66 3.52 8.73
CA LEU A 368 -9.75 2.66 9.49
C LEU A 368 -8.32 3.22 9.55
N ILE A 369 -7.82 3.77 8.43
CA ILE A 369 -6.50 4.42 8.36
C ILE A 369 -6.47 5.69 9.22
N VAL A 370 -7.50 6.55 9.11
CA VAL A 370 -7.57 7.85 9.80
C VAL A 370 -7.69 7.67 11.31
N VAL A 371 -8.56 6.76 11.77
CA VAL A 371 -8.73 6.47 13.19
C VAL A 371 -7.43 5.94 13.80
N ALA A 372 -6.76 4.99 13.12
CA ALA A 372 -5.45 4.49 13.58
C ALA A 372 -4.38 5.60 13.61
N ALA A 373 -4.38 6.49 12.62
CA ALA A 373 -3.45 7.62 12.56
C ALA A 373 -3.72 8.67 13.65
N LEU A 374 -4.99 8.86 14.03
CA LEU A 374 -5.38 9.80 15.07
C LEU A 374 -4.99 9.28 16.45
N ALA A 375 -5.26 8.00 16.73
CA ALA A 375 -4.92 7.32 17.98
C ALA A 375 -3.40 7.28 18.23
N ARG A 376 -2.58 7.10 17.19
CA ARG A 376 -1.12 7.14 17.33
C ARG A 376 -0.62 8.58 17.55
N THR A 377 -0.18 8.86 18.77
CA THR A 377 0.36 10.16 19.21
C THR A 377 1.90 10.17 19.28
N GLU A 378 2.55 9.70 18.21
CA GLU A 378 4.01 9.75 18.01
C GLU A 378 4.36 9.98 16.54
N SER A 379 5.64 10.17 16.23
CA SER A 379 6.17 10.14 14.87
C SER A 379 7.14 8.98 14.69
N ARG A 380 6.85 8.10 13.74
CA ARG A 380 7.67 6.92 13.43
C ARG A 380 7.58 6.58 11.94
N GLY A 381 8.73 6.55 11.27
CA GLY A 381 8.81 6.18 9.86
C GLY A 381 7.88 7.01 8.97
N SER A 382 6.98 6.35 8.26
CA SER A 382 6.03 6.99 7.34
C SER A 382 4.84 7.70 8.02
N HIS A 383 4.64 7.46 9.32
CA HIS A 383 3.64 8.16 10.13
C HIS A 383 4.31 9.33 10.85
N PHE A 384 4.04 10.55 10.40
CA PHE A 384 4.59 11.76 10.99
C PHE A 384 3.48 12.70 11.46
N ARG A 385 3.48 12.99 12.76
CA ARG A 385 2.56 13.89 13.45
C ARG A 385 3.29 15.19 13.78
N ALA A 386 2.91 16.30 13.16
CA ALA A 386 3.53 17.60 13.38
C ALA A 386 3.34 18.12 14.82
N ASP A 387 2.26 17.67 15.47
CA ASP A 387 1.89 17.86 16.87
C ASP A 387 2.54 16.85 17.83
N TYR A 388 3.08 15.72 17.32
CA TYR A 388 3.81 14.70 18.08
C TYR A 388 5.08 14.25 17.35
N ARG A 389 6.14 15.07 17.40
CA ARG A 389 7.34 14.90 16.56
C ARG A 389 8.33 13.84 17.04
N THR A 390 8.15 13.32 18.25
CA THR A 390 9.07 12.35 18.86
C THR A 390 8.63 10.92 18.56
N THR A 391 9.62 10.04 18.44
CA THR A 391 9.38 8.60 18.38
C THR A 391 9.30 8.06 19.80
N ALA A 392 8.24 7.32 20.12
CA ALA A 392 8.09 6.66 21.41
C ALA A 392 9.23 5.65 21.63
N THR A 393 9.67 5.51 22.88
CA THR A 393 10.79 4.62 23.24
C THR A 393 10.46 3.15 23.03
N ILE A 394 9.21 2.76 23.32
CA ILE A 394 8.72 1.40 23.13
C ILE A 394 7.99 1.34 21.77
N PRO A 395 8.51 0.60 20.77
CA PRO A 395 7.80 0.43 19.52
C PRO A 395 6.54 -0.42 19.73
N SER A 396 5.40 0.06 19.21
CA SER A 396 4.12 -0.63 19.30
C SER A 396 3.44 -0.75 17.93
N ARG A 397 2.70 -1.85 17.75
CA ARG A 397 1.77 -2.08 16.63
C ARG A 397 0.40 -1.58 17.03
N SER A 398 -0.31 -0.95 16.10
CA SER A 398 -1.74 -0.65 16.27
C SER A 398 -2.54 -1.81 15.68
N VAL A 399 -3.37 -2.47 16.47
CA VAL A 399 -4.21 -3.60 16.03
C VAL A 399 -5.67 -3.16 16.10
N LEU A 400 -6.35 -3.22 14.95
CA LEU A 400 -7.75 -2.85 14.82
C LEU A 400 -8.60 -4.12 14.79
N ARG A 401 -9.67 -4.13 15.58
CA ARG A 401 -10.70 -5.18 15.60
C ARG A 401 -12.09 -4.56 15.55
N ARG A 402 -13.05 -5.35 15.10
CA ARG A 402 -14.47 -4.98 15.09
C ARG A 402 -15.13 -5.54 16.35
N ASN A 403 -15.85 -4.72 17.11
CA ASN A 403 -16.67 -5.21 18.22
C ASN A 403 -18.05 -5.70 17.74
N ASP A 404 -18.86 -6.27 18.64
CA ASP A 404 -20.20 -6.78 18.33
C ASP A 404 -21.19 -5.71 17.83
N ARG A 405 -20.94 -4.44 18.17
CA ARG A 405 -21.73 -3.28 17.71
C ARG A 405 -21.30 -2.79 16.33
N GLY A 406 -20.15 -3.25 15.84
CA GLY A 406 -19.53 -2.85 14.59
C GLY A 406 -18.56 -1.68 14.71
N ASP A 407 -18.26 -1.19 15.91
CA ASP A 407 -17.30 -0.11 16.16
C ASP A 407 -15.86 -0.60 16.03
N VAL A 408 -14.93 0.35 15.88
CA VAL A 408 -13.50 0.07 15.77
C VAL A 408 -12.89 0.04 17.17
N LEU A 409 -12.33 -1.11 17.55
CA LEU A 409 -11.45 -1.23 18.72
C LEU A 409 -10.02 -1.12 18.25
N ILE A 410 -9.23 -0.25 18.90
CA ILE A 410 -7.81 -0.09 18.62
C ILE A 410 -7.01 -0.48 19.86
N GLU A 411 -6.05 -1.36 19.65
CA GLU A 411 -5.11 -1.78 20.68
C GLU A 411 -3.69 -1.46 20.26
N HIS A 412 -2.92 -0.81 21.14
CA HIS A 412 -1.48 -0.68 20.96
C HIS A 412 -0.76 -1.84 21.66
N ARG A 413 0.03 -2.62 20.91
CA ARG A 413 0.76 -3.79 21.41
C ARG A 413 2.25 -3.61 21.18
N PRO A 414 3.12 -3.74 22.20
CA PRO A 414 4.57 -3.65 21.99
C PRO A 414 5.06 -4.68 20.97
N VAL A 415 6.03 -4.30 20.15
CA VAL A 415 6.63 -5.21 19.16
C VAL A 415 7.44 -6.28 19.89
N GLY A 416 7.26 -7.55 19.51
CA GLY A 416 8.05 -8.67 20.01
C GLY A 416 7.59 -9.27 21.34
N THR A 417 6.40 -8.90 21.83
CA THR A 417 5.79 -9.51 23.02
C THR A 417 4.41 -10.05 22.71
N ASP A 418 4.07 -11.20 23.30
CA ASP A 418 2.67 -11.67 23.44
C ASP A 418 1.93 -10.91 24.56
N ALA A 419 2.44 -9.73 24.94
CA ALA A 419 1.98 -9.01 26.13
C ALA A 419 0.58 -8.44 25.94
N THR A 420 -0.12 -8.31 27.06
CA THR A 420 -1.42 -7.64 27.21
C THR A 420 -1.35 -6.23 26.58
N PRO A 421 -2.38 -5.79 25.83
CA PRO A 421 -2.42 -4.47 25.21
C PRO A 421 -2.05 -3.36 26.19
N THR A 422 -1.21 -2.40 25.77
CA THR A 422 -0.84 -1.28 26.63
C THR A 422 -1.98 -0.29 26.80
N GLN A 423 -2.84 -0.14 25.78
CA GLN A 423 -4.03 0.70 25.77
C GLN A 423 -5.07 0.10 24.80
N VAL A 424 -6.35 0.15 25.17
CA VAL A 424 -7.50 -0.21 24.33
C VAL A 424 -8.41 1.00 24.22
N GLU A 425 -8.63 1.47 23.00
CA GLU A 425 -9.52 2.60 22.68
C GLU A 425 -10.70 2.11 21.84
N THR A 426 -11.91 2.62 22.12
CA THR A 426 -13.11 2.36 21.30
C THR A 426 -13.45 3.63 20.53
N VAL A 427 -13.54 3.55 19.20
CA VAL A 427 -13.70 4.71 18.31
C VAL A 427 -14.77 4.52 17.24
#